data_AF-E6UB16-F1
#
_entry.id   AF-E6UB16-F1
#
_cell.length_a   1.000
_cell.length_b   1.000
_cell.length_c   1.000
_cell.angle_alpha   90.00
_cell.angle_beta   90.00
_cell.angle_gamma   90.00
#
_symmetry.space_group_name_H-M   'P 1'
#
loop_
_entity.id
_entity.type
_entity.pdbx_description
1 polymer ?
#
loop_
_entity_poly.entity_id
_entity_poly.type
_entity_poly.pdbx_seq_one_letter_code
_entity_poly.pdbx_strand_id
1 'polypeptide(L)'
;MYVKGFDKIKQSEKLSSAVVFMIWLCFSIGLVLIVDKVIPSILAFMLAFGFIYPVGCTVMFFRLCKKHGVMWYFPVAVITMTVLLYAVWNTYRIIIPNLIVMTILCLLFGCGLGGCFADKEAVRTYREQMRMKKLGEDRPYTPITDDSNVRKNKK
;
A
#
# COMPACT_ATOMS: atom_id res chain seq x y z
N MET A 1 22.81 18.70 0.97
CA MET A 1 21.65 19.53 1.35
C MET A 1 20.41 18.64 1.37
N TYR A 2 19.82 18.39 2.54
CA TYR A 2 18.59 17.60 2.67
C TYR A 2 17.37 18.43 2.29
N VAL A 3 16.60 17.95 1.32
CA VAL A 3 15.40 18.62 0.81
C VAL A 3 14.24 18.40 1.80
N LYS A 4 13.98 19.39 2.67
CA LYS A 4 12.86 19.44 3.63
C LYS A 4 11.47 19.15 3.01
N GLY A 5 11.32 19.29 1.69
CA GLY A 5 10.09 18.97 0.97
C GLY A 5 9.86 17.46 0.79
N PHE A 6 10.91 16.65 0.70
CA PHE A 6 10.80 15.20 0.43
C PHE A 6 10.25 14.42 1.62
N ASP A 7 10.63 14.82 2.85
CA ASP A 7 10.08 14.23 4.06
C ASP A 7 8.58 14.50 4.18
N LYS A 8 8.10 15.68 3.79
CA LYS A 8 6.67 16.00 3.76
C LYS A 8 5.89 15.16 2.75
N ILE A 9 6.44 14.92 1.55
CA ILE A 9 5.81 14.08 0.53
C ILE A 9 5.75 12.63 1.02
N LYS A 10 6.86 12.10 1.52
CA LYS A 10 6.93 10.73 2.05
C LYS A 10 6.07 10.53 3.31
N GLN A 11 5.95 11.55 4.14
CA GLN A 11 5.04 11.55 5.29
C GLN A 11 3.58 11.61 4.86
N SER A 12 3.25 12.40 3.83
CA SER A 12 1.90 12.49 3.24
C SER A 12 1.47 11.17 2.59
N GLU A 13 2.37 10.51 1.85
CA GLU A 13 2.17 9.18 1.26
C GLU A 13 1.86 8.12 2.34
N LYS A 14 2.67 8.09 3.41
CA LYS A 14 2.46 7.18 4.55
C LYS A 14 1.12 7.45 5.23
N LEU A 15 0.78 8.71 5.49
CA LEU A 15 -0.49 9.10 6.10
C LEU A 15 -1.69 8.69 5.23
N SER A 16 -1.63 8.93 3.92
CA SER A 16 -2.71 8.54 3.01
C SER A 16 -2.89 7.02 2.94
N SER A 17 -1.79 6.26 2.89
CA SER A 17 -1.83 4.79 2.92
C SER A 17 -2.40 4.24 4.23
N ALA A 18 -2.03 4.84 5.37
CA ALA A 18 -2.53 4.46 6.68
C ALA A 18 -4.02 4.78 6.84
N VAL A 19 -4.47 5.93 6.35
CA VAL A 19 -5.89 6.30 6.36
C VAL A 19 -6.72 5.34 5.51
N VAL A 20 -6.28 5.02 4.29
CA VAL A 20 -7.00 4.05 3.44
C VAL A 20 -6.99 2.65 4.06
N PHE A 21 -5.88 2.25 4.68
CA PHE A 21 -5.80 0.99 5.41
C PHE A 21 -6.81 0.94 6.57
N MET A 22 -6.88 2.00 7.38
CA MET A 22 -7.84 2.11 8.49
C MET A 22 -9.29 2.11 7.99
N ILE A 23 -9.58 2.83 6.91
CA ILE A 23 -10.90 2.85 6.29
C ILE A 23 -11.28 1.45 5.78
N TRP A 24 -10.36 0.75 5.10
CA TRP A 24 -10.57 -0.62 4.62
C TRP A 24 -10.81 -1.59 5.77
N LEU A 25 -10.06 -1.46 6.87
CA LEU A 25 -10.21 -2.29 8.06
C LEU A 25 -11.58 -2.06 8.70
N CYS A 26 -11.97 -0.80 8.92
CA CYS A 26 -13.30 -0.44 9.42
C CYS A 26 -14.42 -0.94 8.50
N PHE A 27 -14.26 -0.80 7.18
CA PHE A 27 -15.23 -1.29 6.20
C PHE A 27 -15.39 -2.82 6.27
N SER A 28 -14.28 -3.55 6.34
CA SER A 28 -14.27 -5.02 6.42
C SER A 28 -14.96 -5.53 7.70
N ILE A 29 -14.59 -4.96 8.85
CA ILE A 29 -15.20 -5.33 10.14
C ILE A 29 -16.67 -4.91 10.18
N GLY A 30 -17.00 -3.70 9.74
CA GLY A 30 -18.37 -3.19 9.74
C GLY A 30 -19.30 -4.04 8.88
N LEU A 31 -18.85 -4.47 7.71
CA LEU A 31 -19.63 -5.32 6.81
C LEU A 31 -19.90 -6.70 7.44
N VAL A 32 -18.91 -7.30 8.12
CA VAL A 32 -19.11 -8.54 8.88
C VAL A 32 -20.11 -8.35 10.02
N LEU A 33 -19.99 -7.28 10.80
CA LEU A 33 -20.90 -7.02 11.92
C LEU A 33 -22.34 -6.79 11.44
N ILE A 34 -22.53 -6.09 10.32
CA ILE A 34 -23.85 -5.87 9.72
C ILE A 34 -24.49 -7.20 9.33
N VAL A 35 -23.73 -8.06 8.64
CA VAL A 35 -24.25 -9.35 8.19
C VAL A 35 -24.49 -10.31 9.36
N ASP A 36 -23.63 -10.30 10.38
CA ASP A 36 -23.74 -11.20 11.53
C ASP A 36 -24.83 -10.78 12.54
N LYS A 37 -25.06 -9.47 12.74
CA LYS A 37 -25.96 -8.94 13.79
C LYS A 37 -27.22 -8.26 13.29
N VAL A 38 -27.20 -7.67 12.09
CA VAL A 38 -28.32 -6.82 11.60
C VAL A 38 -29.18 -7.59 10.61
N ILE A 39 -28.58 -8.37 9.71
CA ILE A 39 -29.31 -9.13 8.68
C ILE A 39 -28.74 -10.55 8.59
N PRO A 40 -29.10 -11.45 9.52
CA PRO A 40 -28.67 -12.85 9.50
C PRO A 40 -29.42 -13.60 8.39
N SER A 41 -29.17 -13.23 7.14
CA SER A 41 -29.69 -13.91 5.96
C SER A 41 -28.53 -14.36 5.07
N ILE A 42 -28.59 -15.61 4.62
CA ILE A 42 -27.60 -16.20 3.72
C ILE A 42 -27.50 -15.40 2.41
N LEU A 43 -28.61 -14.82 1.95
CA LEU A 43 -28.65 -13.98 0.75
C LEU A 43 -27.86 -12.68 0.95
N ALA A 44 -28.02 -12.03 2.11
CA ALA A 44 -27.28 -10.81 2.45
C ALA A 44 -25.78 -11.10 2.57
N PHE A 45 -25.41 -12.26 3.12
CA PHE A 45 -24.03 -12.72 3.21
C PHE A 45 -23.41 -12.92 1.81
N MET A 46 -24.12 -13.59 0.90
CA MET A 46 -23.67 -13.76 -0.48
C MET A 46 -23.54 -12.44 -1.25
N LEU A 47 -24.50 -11.53 -1.14
CA LEU A 47 -24.44 -10.23 -1.83
C LEU A 47 -23.33 -9.34 -1.27
N ALA A 48 -23.20 -9.30 0.06
CA ALA A 48 -22.24 -8.43 0.71
C ALA A 48 -20.79 -8.87 0.46
N PHE A 49 -20.48 -10.16 0.57
CA PHE A 49 -19.11 -10.65 0.33
C PHE A 49 -18.84 -11.00 -1.14
N GLY A 50 -19.86 -11.33 -1.91
CA GLY A 50 -19.73 -11.67 -3.34
C GLY A 50 -19.61 -10.44 -4.25
N PHE A 51 -20.26 -9.32 -3.91
CA PHE A 51 -20.27 -8.12 -4.75
C PHE A 51 -19.77 -6.87 -4.02
N ILE A 52 -20.35 -6.56 -2.86
CA ILE A 52 -20.09 -5.27 -2.19
C ILE A 52 -18.63 -5.19 -1.71
N TYR A 53 -18.15 -6.25 -1.05
CA TYR A 53 -16.79 -6.33 -0.54
C TYR A 53 -15.72 -6.24 -1.65
N PRO A 54 -15.75 -7.06 -2.71
CA PRO A 54 -14.73 -6.99 -3.75
C PRO A 54 -14.76 -5.69 -4.55
N VAL A 55 -15.95 -5.16 -4.87
CA VAL A 55 -16.07 -3.87 -5.57
C VAL A 55 -15.52 -2.74 -4.70
N GLY A 56 -15.90 -2.71 -3.41
CA GLY A 56 -15.40 -1.71 -2.45
C GLY A 56 -13.88 -1.76 -2.28
N CYS A 57 -13.32 -2.96 -2.08
CA CYS A 57 -11.89 -3.17 -1.95
C CYS A 57 -11.14 -2.72 -3.21
N THR A 58 -11.60 -3.16 -4.39
CA THR A 58 -10.94 -2.84 -5.66
C THR A 58 -10.95 -1.33 -5.93
N VAL A 59 -12.08 -0.64 -5.68
CA VAL A 59 -12.19 0.82 -5.87
C VAL A 59 -11.30 1.60 -4.90
N MET A 60 -11.23 1.19 -3.63
CA MET A 60 -10.34 1.84 -2.65
C MET A 60 -8.87 1.66 -3.02
N PHE A 61 -8.46 0.44 -3.35
CA PHE A 61 -7.08 0.13 -3.75
C PHE A 61 -6.72 0.83 -5.06
N PHE A 62 -7.63 0.86 -6.02
CA PHE A 62 -7.48 1.60 -7.27
C PHE A 62 -7.24 3.09 -7.03
N ARG A 63 -8.07 3.74 -6.21
CA ARG A 63 -7.93 5.19 -5.90
C ARG A 63 -6.61 5.50 -5.21
N LEU A 64 -6.18 4.66 -4.27
CA LEU A 64 -4.91 4.83 -3.58
C LEU A 64 -3.73 4.69 -4.55
N CYS A 65 -3.70 3.62 -5.33
CA CYS A 65 -2.62 3.35 -6.28
C CYS A 65 -2.60 4.30 -7.47
N LYS A 66 -3.75 4.86 -7.88
CA LYS A 66 -3.80 5.93 -8.89
C LYS A 66 -3.10 7.20 -8.41
N LYS A 67 -3.22 7.55 -7.12
CA LYS A 67 -2.65 8.79 -6.56
C LYS A 67 -1.17 8.68 -6.17
N HIS A 68 -0.76 7.57 -5.57
CA HIS A 68 0.57 7.41 -4.97
C HIS A 68 1.42 6.31 -5.62
N GLY A 69 0.88 5.58 -6.61
CA GLY A 69 1.51 4.40 -7.17
C GLY A 69 1.42 3.17 -6.26
N VAL A 70 2.09 2.09 -6.67
CA VAL A 70 2.11 0.82 -5.93
C VAL A 70 3.20 0.86 -4.86
N MET A 71 2.79 0.98 -3.60
CA MET A 71 3.67 0.97 -2.43
C MET A 71 3.72 -0.43 -1.82
N TRP A 72 4.86 -1.13 -1.87
CA TRP A 72 4.98 -2.54 -1.44
C TRP A 72 4.56 -2.84 0.00
N TYR A 73 4.67 -1.88 0.92
CA TYR A 73 4.27 -2.07 2.32
C TYR A 73 2.74 -2.15 2.51
N PHE A 74 1.95 -1.53 1.63
CA PHE A 74 0.49 -1.52 1.74
C PHE A 74 -0.15 -2.90 1.45
N PRO A 75 0.17 -3.58 0.32
CA PRO A 75 -0.24 -4.97 0.06
C PRO A 75 0.06 -5.93 1.21
N VAL A 76 1.29 -5.83 1.73
CA VAL A 76 1.76 -6.68 2.82
C VAL A 76 0.92 -6.45 4.08
N ALA A 77 0.69 -5.19 4.45
CA ALA A 77 -0.13 -4.85 5.62
C ALA A 77 -1.57 -5.38 5.48
N VAL A 78 -2.19 -5.21 4.32
CA VAL A 78 -3.54 -5.74 4.05
C VAL A 78 -3.57 -7.25 4.20
N ILE A 79 -2.67 -7.98 3.54
CA ILE A 79 -2.61 -9.45 3.62
C ILE A 79 -2.41 -9.93 5.07
N THR A 80 -1.45 -9.33 5.80
CA THR A 80 -1.21 -9.71 7.20
C THR A 80 -2.43 -9.53 8.08
N MET A 81 -3.18 -8.45 7.88
CA MET A 81 -4.35 -8.14 8.68
C MET A 81 -5.57 -8.96 8.28
N THR A 82 -5.72 -9.30 6.99
CA THR A 82 -6.73 -10.27 6.54
C THR A 82 -6.50 -11.65 7.15
N VAL A 83 -5.25 -12.13 7.20
CA VAL A 83 -4.90 -13.41 7.82
C VAL A 83 -5.19 -13.37 9.32
N LEU A 84 -4.86 -12.27 10.00
CA LEU A 84 -5.15 -12.09 11.42
C LEU A 84 -6.66 -12.09 11.70
N LEU A 85 -7.44 -11.35 10.91
CA LEU A 85 -8.91 -11.33 11.00
C LEU A 85 -9.52 -12.72 10.78
N TYR A 86 -9.01 -13.47 9.80
CA TYR A 86 -9.41 -14.84 9.52
C TYR A 86 -9.11 -15.81 10.69
N ALA A 87 -7.99 -15.60 11.39
CA ALA A 87 -7.63 -16.41 12.55
C ALA A 87 -8.53 -16.12 13.76
N VAL A 88 -8.82 -14.84 14.02
CA VAL A 88 -9.54 -14.37 15.22
C VAL A 88 -11.07 -14.57 15.13
N TRP A 89 -11.68 -14.30 13.97
CA TRP A 89 -13.15 -14.34 13.84
C TRP A 89 -13.62 -15.56 13.06
N ASN A 90 -14.48 -16.37 13.67
CA ASN A 90 -15.00 -17.58 13.02
C ASN A 90 -15.88 -17.27 11.79
N THR A 91 -16.58 -16.13 11.81
CA THR A 91 -17.43 -15.66 10.69
C THR A 91 -16.64 -15.52 9.39
N TYR A 92 -15.37 -15.11 9.45
CA TYR A 92 -14.52 -14.99 8.25
C TYR A 92 -14.17 -16.34 7.61
N ARG A 93 -14.25 -17.44 8.35
CA ARG A 93 -13.98 -18.80 7.85
C ARG A 93 -15.15 -19.37 7.05
N ILE A 94 -16.36 -18.87 7.29
CA ILE A 94 -17.61 -19.32 6.66
C ILE A 94 -17.83 -18.59 5.32
N ILE A 95 -17.04 -17.54 5.03
CA ILE A 95 -17.19 -16.75 3.80
C ILE A 95 -16.72 -17.54 2.58
N ILE A 96 -17.65 -17.75 1.63
CA ILE A 96 -17.40 -18.39 0.34
C ILE A 96 -17.66 -17.36 -0.78
N PRO A 97 -16.71 -17.12 -1.69
CA PRO A 97 -15.33 -17.64 -1.74
C PRO A 97 -14.44 -17.12 -0.59
N ASN A 98 -13.36 -17.85 -0.27
CA ASN A 98 -12.49 -17.54 0.88
C ASN A 98 -12.02 -16.07 0.84
N LEU A 99 -12.32 -15.33 1.91
CA LEU A 99 -12.06 -13.89 2.01
C LEU A 99 -10.59 -13.55 1.74
N ILE A 100 -9.64 -14.37 2.19
CA ILE A 100 -8.20 -14.13 1.95
C ILE A 100 -7.91 -14.07 0.45
N VAL A 101 -8.43 -15.03 -0.31
CA VAL A 101 -8.22 -15.12 -1.76
C VAL A 101 -8.88 -13.91 -2.44
N MET A 102 -10.11 -13.57 -2.02
CA MET A 102 -10.82 -12.41 -2.56
C MET A 102 -10.07 -11.11 -2.31
N THR A 103 -9.55 -10.90 -1.10
CA THR A 103 -8.80 -9.69 -0.77
C THR A 103 -7.50 -9.63 -1.60
N ILE A 104 -6.78 -10.73 -1.76
CA ILE A 104 -5.56 -10.78 -2.59
C ILE A 104 -5.89 -10.43 -4.04
N LEU A 105 -6.94 -11.02 -4.62
CA LEU A 105 -7.36 -10.72 -6.00
C LEU A 105 -7.74 -9.26 -6.16
N CYS A 106 -8.59 -8.72 -5.27
CA CYS A 106 -8.98 -7.32 -5.30
C CYS A 106 -7.78 -6.38 -5.17
N LEU A 107 -6.79 -6.77 -4.38
CA LEU A 107 -5.58 -6.01 -4.17
C LEU A 107 -4.71 -6.00 -5.43
N LEU A 108 -4.48 -7.17 -6.04
CA LEU A 108 -3.73 -7.26 -7.29
C LEU A 108 -4.41 -6.49 -8.43
N PHE A 109 -5.74 -6.65 -8.59
CA PHE A 109 -6.50 -5.93 -9.61
C PHE A 109 -6.57 -4.42 -9.33
N GLY A 110 -6.87 -4.03 -8.09
CA GLY A 110 -6.96 -2.63 -7.69
C GLY A 110 -5.62 -1.91 -7.83
N CYS A 111 -4.54 -2.51 -7.33
CA CYS A 111 -3.18 -1.94 -7.46
C CYS A 111 -2.70 -1.97 -8.92
N GLY A 112 -2.99 -3.04 -9.66
CA GLY A 112 -2.62 -3.19 -11.07
C GLY A 112 -3.28 -2.14 -11.96
N LEU A 113 -4.62 -2.02 -11.86
CA LEU A 113 -5.37 -0.98 -12.58
C LEU A 113 -4.94 0.42 -12.12
N GLY A 114 -4.77 0.63 -10.82
CA GLY A 114 -4.34 1.91 -10.27
C GLY A 114 -2.97 2.34 -10.81
N GLY A 115 -2.05 1.38 -10.97
CA GLY A 115 -0.73 1.61 -11.57
C GLY A 115 -0.79 1.91 -13.07
N CYS A 116 -1.70 1.28 -13.82
CA CYS A 116 -1.88 1.57 -15.25
C CYS A 116 -2.47 2.97 -15.51
N PHE A 117 -3.32 3.46 -14.61
CA PHE A 117 -3.97 4.78 -14.70
C PHE A 117 -3.31 5.87 -13.85
N ALA A 118 -2.20 5.56 -13.17
CA ALA A 118 -1.38 6.57 -12.50
C ALA A 118 -0.68 7.43 -13.56
N ASP A 119 -0.78 8.76 -13.43
CA ASP A 119 -0.18 9.71 -14.38
C ASP A 119 1.29 9.38 -14.60
N LYS A 120 1.61 8.96 -15.83
CA LYS A 120 2.92 8.42 -16.23
C LYS A 120 4.06 9.43 -16.00
N GLU A 121 3.76 10.72 -15.94
CA GLU A 121 4.74 11.80 -15.72
C GLU A 121 5.16 11.96 -14.25
N ALA A 122 4.23 11.85 -13.30
CA ALA A 122 4.54 11.89 -11.86
C ALA A 122 5.32 10.64 -11.41
N VAL A 123 5.01 9.47 -12.00
CA VAL A 123 5.72 8.23 -11.70
C VAL A 123 7.09 8.18 -12.39
N ARG A 124 7.23 8.73 -13.61
CA ARG A 124 8.54 8.85 -14.29
C ARG A 124 9.47 9.78 -13.53
N THR A 125 9.02 10.96 -13.13
CA THR A 125 9.84 11.92 -12.38
C THR A 125 10.29 11.37 -11.03
N TYR A 126 9.42 10.65 -10.29
CA TYR A 126 9.80 9.97 -9.05
C TYR A 126 10.83 8.84 -9.28
N ARG A 127 10.64 8.03 -10.33
CA ARG A 127 11.52 6.89 -10.64
C ARG A 127 12.88 7.34 -11.20
N GLU A 128 12.91 8.44 -11.94
CA GLU A 128 14.12 9.11 -12.42
C GLU A 128 14.89 9.76 -11.26
N GLN A 129 14.22 10.42 -10.32
CA GLN A 129 14.87 10.96 -9.11
C GLN A 129 15.43 9.85 -8.20
N MET A 130 14.76 8.71 -8.08
CA MET A 130 15.30 7.54 -7.37
C MET A 130 16.49 6.89 -8.07
N ARG A 131 16.49 6.85 -9.41
CA ARG A 131 17.67 6.42 -10.20
C ARG A 131 18.84 7.39 -10.01
N MET A 132 18.62 8.69 -10.13
CA MET A 132 19.66 9.71 -9.91
C MET A 132 20.23 9.68 -8.49
N LYS A 133 19.41 9.32 -7.48
CA LYS A 133 19.88 9.16 -6.11
C LYS A 133 20.69 7.88 -5.90
N LYS A 134 20.31 6.76 -6.52
CA LYS A 134 21.16 5.54 -6.53
C LYS A 134 22.50 5.79 -7.21
N LEU A 135 22.51 6.51 -8.34
CA LEU A 135 23.75 6.91 -9.02
C LEU A 135 24.57 7.96 -8.24
N GLY A 136 23.93 8.79 -7.40
CA GLY A 136 24.62 9.75 -6.53
C GLY A 136 25.09 9.17 -5.19
N GLU A 137 24.59 8.00 -4.81
CA GLU A 137 24.94 7.25 -3.60
C GLU A 137 26.07 6.23 -3.86
N ASP A 138 26.31 5.88 -5.13
CA ASP A 138 27.62 5.44 -5.62
C ASP A 138 28.59 6.61 -5.42
N ARG A 139 29.24 6.64 -4.26
CA ARG A 139 30.22 7.67 -3.87
C ARG A 139 31.17 7.90 -5.05
N PRO A 140 31.43 9.15 -5.48
CA PRO A 140 32.44 9.41 -6.49
C PRO A 140 33.75 8.76 -6.02
N TYR A 141 34.33 7.90 -6.87
CA TYR A 141 35.57 7.20 -6.58
C TYR A 141 36.63 8.23 -6.15
N THR A 142 37.04 8.19 -4.89
CA THR A 142 38.19 8.96 -4.40
C THR A 142 39.45 8.28 -4.93
N PRO A 143 40.21 8.91 -5.85
CA PRO A 143 41.46 8.32 -6.31
C PRO A 143 42.43 8.20 -5.13
N ILE A 144 43.17 7.09 -5.08
CA ILE A 144 44.12 6.75 -3.99
C ILE A 144 45.21 7.82 -3.81
N THR A 145 45.39 8.71 -4.79
CA THR A 145 46.37 9.80 -4.80
C THR A 145 45.85 11.14 -4.24
N ASP A 146 44.58 11.23 -3.80
CA ASP A 146 44.03 12.48 -3.26
C ASP A 146 44.45 12.71 -1.80
N ASP A 147 45.65 13.26 -1.64
CA ASP A 147 46.34 13.52 -0.36
C ASP A 147 45.73 14.69 0.45
N SER A 148 44.60 15.24 0.00
CA SER A 148 43.96 16.43 0.58
C SER A 148 43.35 16.19 1.98
N ASN A 149 43.00 14.94 2.31
CA ASN A 149 42.44 14.59 3.63
C ASN A 149 43.50 14.28 4.70
N VAL A 150 44.73 13.92 4.32
CA VAL A 150 45.81 13.63 5.28
C VAL A 150 46.37 14.93 5.88
N ARG A 151 46.34 16.05 5.14
CA ARG A 151 46.84 17.35 5.62
C ARG A 151 45.96 18.06 6.66
N LYS A 152 44.67 17.71 6.77
CA LYS A 152 43.76 18.37 7.71
C LYS A 152 43.87 17.88 9.16
N ASN A 153 44.40 16.69 9.40
CA ASN A 153 44.57 16.12 10.74
C ASN A 153 45.94 16.42 11.38
N LYS A 154 46.73 17.33 10.81
CA LYS A 154 48.09 17.67 11.28
C LYS A 154 48.23 19.11 11.79
N LYS A 155 47.14 19.78 12.13
CA LYS A 155 47.16 21.05 12.87
C LYS A 155 46.44 20.91 14.19
#